data_AF-A0A956M4G7-F1
#
_entry.id   AF-A0A956M4G7-F1
#
_cell.length_a   1.000
_cell.length_b   1.000
_cell.length_c   1.000
_cell.angle_alpha   90.00
_cell.angle_beta   90.00
_cell.angle_gamma   90.00
#
_symmetry.space_group_name_H-M   'P 1'
#
loop_
_entity.id
_entity.type
_entity.pdbx_description
1 polymer ?
#
loop_
_entity_poly.entity_id
_entity_poly.type
_entity_poly.pdbx_seq_one_letter_code
_entity_poly.pdbx_strand_id
1 'polypeptide(L)'
;MAEPWDTDHSFDHAALGERLARSLASGRYSGSPQFTPDVAPRWVAHGWDCDVFRVTDDTGVAWLCKLPKRRQVEPWLRKEAAILDALA
;
A
#
# COMPACT_ATOMS: atom_id res chain seq x y z
N MET A 1 -21.24 -24.76 -2.31
CA MET A 1 -19.90 -25.04 -2.83
C MET A 1 -19.18 -23.71 -2.84
N ALA A 2 -18.09 -23.57 -2.07
CA ALA A 2 -17.27 -22.36 -2.07
C ALA A 2 -16.43 -22.35 -3.37
N GLU A 3 -16.40 -21.23 -4.07
CA GLU A 3 -15.69 -21.13 -5.36
C GLU A 3 -14.16 -21.22 -5.12
N PRO A 4 -13.32 -21.59 -6.10
CA PRO A 4 -11.87 -21.76 -5.87
C PRO A 4 -11.13 -20.52 -5.38
N TRP A 5 -11.73 -19.32 -5.52
CA TRP A 5 -11.24 -18.05 -4.98
C TRP A 5 -11.85 -17.69 -3.61
N ASP A 6 -12.75 -18.50 -3.07
CA ASP A 6 -13.07 -18.56 -1.63
C ASP A 6 -11.96 -19.33 -0.87
N THR A 7 -10.75 -19.36 -1.42
CA THR A 7 -9.58 -19.71 -0.65
C THR A 7 -9.39 -18.59 0.34
N ASP A 8 -9.70 -18.90 1.60
CA ASP A 8 -9.42 -18.15 2.82
C ASP A 8 -8.33 -17.10 2.60
N HIS A 9 -8.73 -15.93 2.13
CA HIS A 9 -7.84 -14.79 1.88
C HIS A 9 -7.63 -14.09 3.21
N SER A 10 -7.29 -14.84 4.26
CA SER A 10 -6.68 -14.32 5.46
C SER A 10 -5.27 -13.85 5.09
N PHE A 11 -5.21 -12.80 4.27
CA PHE A 11 -4.01 -12.01 4.13
C PHE A 11 -3.69 -11.51 5.52
N ASP A 12 -2.56 -11.96 6.05
CA ASP A 12 -2.03 -11.41 7.28
C ASP A 12 -1.67 -9.95 7.02
N HIS A 13 -2.63 -9.06 7.28
CA HIS A 13 -2.48 -7.63 7.08
C HIS A 13 -1.37 -7.05 7.97
N ALA A 14 -1.06 -7.69 9.10
CA ALA A 14 0.07 -7.30 9.94
C ALA A 14 1.39 -7.64 9.23
N ALA A 15 1.56 -8.86 8.72
CA ALA A 15 2.74 -9.24 7.94
C ALA A 15 2.91 -8.40 6.66
N LEU A 16 1.81 -8.03 5.98
CA LEU A 16 1.85 -7.10 4.85
C LEU A 16 2.25 -5.68 5.27
N GLY A 17 1.71 -5.19 6.38
CA GLY A 17 2.08 -3.90 6.97
C GLY A 17 3.57 -3.84 7.33
N GLU A 18 4.11 -4.88 7.93
CA GLU A 18 5.55 -4.97 8.23
C GLU A 18 6.43 -4.99 6.98
N ARG A 19 6.02 -5.74 5.94
CA ARG A 19 6.75 -5.76 4.66
C ARG A 19 6.74 -4.39 4.00
N LEU A 20 5.61 -3.68 4.07
CA LEU A 20 5.50 -2.30 3.59
C LEU A 20 6.43 -1.38 4.38
N ALA A 21 6.43 -1.45 5.71
CA ALA A 21 7.32 -0.67 6.58
C ALA A 21 8.79 -0.85 6.19
N ARG A 22 9.24 -2.10 6.01
CA ARG A 22 10.61 -2.42 5.58
C ARG A 22 10.93 -1.86 4.19
N SER A 23 9.99 -1.93 3.26
CA SER A 23 10.17 -1.40 1.91
C SER A 23 10.31 0.12 1.92
N LEU A 24 9.49 0.82 2.70
CA LEU A 24 9.55 2.28 2.85
C LEU A 24 10.83 2.74 3.55
N ALA A 25 11.24 2.04 4.62
CA ALA A 25 12.48 2.33 5.34
C ALA A 25 13.76 2.08 4.50
N SER A 26 13.68 1.23 3.46
CA SER A 26 14.84 0.91 2.61
C SER A 26 15.34 2.06 1.74
N GLY A 27 14.59 3.18 1.65
CA GLY A 27 14.97 4.33 0.83
C GLY A 27 15.01 4.05 -0.67
N ARG A 28 14.49 2.90 -1.12
CA ARG A 28 14.50 2.46 -2.52
C ARG A 28 13.67 3.37 -3.45
N TYR A 29 12.78 4.18 -2.89
CA TYR A 29 11.95 5.12 -3.61
C TYR A 29 12.53 6.53 -3.50
N SER A 30 13.53 6.85 -4.34
CA SER A 30 14.11 8.19 -4.40
C SER A 30 13.03 9.22 -4.75
N GLY A 31 12.80 10.20 -3.87
CA GLY A 31 11.75 11.23 -4.04
C GLY A 31 10.45 10.95 -3.28
N SER A 32 10.36 9.83 -2.55
CA SER A 32 9.26 9.60 -1.58
C SER A 32 9.61 10.21 -0.21
N PRO A 33 8.60 10.60 0.59
CA PRO A 33 8.81 11.00 1.99
C PRO A 33 9.60 9.91 2.74
N GLN A 34 10.46 10.31 3.68
CA GLN A 34 11.07 9.32 4.57
C GLN A 34 10.03 8.89 5.59
N PHE A 35 9.77 7.59 5.67
CA PHE A 35 8.78 7.06 6.60
C PHE A 35 9.46 6.68 7.91
N THR A 36 8.86 7.10 9.03
CA THR A 36 9.38 6.75 10.35
C THR A 36 9.13 5.26 10.59
N PRO A 37 10.17 4.44 10.81
CA PRO A 37 9.99 3.00 11.03
C PRO A 37 9.20 2.69 12.31
N ASP A 38 9.12 3.64 13.24
CA ASP A 38 8.42 3.51 14.52
C ASP A 38 6.90 3.54 14.40
N VAL A 39 6.35 3.98 13.26
CA VAL A 39 4.90 3.97 13.01
C VAL A 39 4.58 2.88 12.00
N ALA A 40 4.21 1.70 12.53
CA ALA A 40 3.80 0.58 11.68
C ALA A 40 2.62 0.98 10.77
N PRO A 41 2.68 0.66 9.46
CA PRO A 41 1.57 0.88 8.55
C PRO A 41 0.29 0.24 9.08
N ARG A 42 -0.77 1.03 9.19
CA ARG A 42 -2.08 0.56 9.65
C ARG A 42 -2.94 0.21 8.45
N TRP A 43 -3.44 -1.01 8.38
CA TRP A 43 -4.42 -1.38 7.36
C TRP A 43 -5.74 -0.59 7.55
N VAL A 44 -6.30 -0.08 6.45
CA VAL A 44 -7.46 0.81 6.44
C VAL A 44 -8.63 0.21 5.67
N ALA A 45 -8.37 -0.40 4.51
CA ALA A 45 -9.43 -0.90 3.65
C ALA A 45 -8.99 -2.09 2.80
N HIS A 46 -9.94 -2.98 2.55
CA HIS A 46 -9.86 -4.05 1.56
C HIS A 46 -10.48 -3.59 0.24
N GLY A 47 -9.71 -3.59 -0.84
CA GLY A 47 -10.23 -3.44 -2.19
C GLY A 47 -10.06 -4.73 -3.00
N TRP A 48 -10.82 -4.90 -4.08
CA TRP A 48 -10.67 -6.07 -4.97
C TRP A 48 -9.24 -6.18 -5.55
N ASP A 49 -8.69 -5.05 -5.98
CA ASP A 49 -7.40 -4.98 -6.67
C ASP A 49 -6.23 -4.56 -5.78
N CYS A 50 -6.51 -3.90 -4.65
CA CYS A 50 -5.48 -3.40 -3.73
C CYS A 50 -5.95 -3.41 -2.28
N ASP A 51 -5.01 -3.57 -1.35
CA ASP A 51 -5.21 -3.24 0.05
C ASP A 51 -4.67 -1.84 0.32
N VAL A 52 -5.31 -1.11 1.22
CA VAL A 52 -4.95 0.27 1.55
C VAL A 52 -4.41 0.34 2.96
N PHE A 53 -3.23 0.94 3.11
CA PHE A 53 -2.56 1.18 4.38
C PHE A 53 -2.42 2.68 4.62
N ARG A 54 -2.61 3.12 5.85
CA ARG A 54 -2.21 4.44 6.33
C ARG A 54 -0.80 4.33 6.88
N VAL A 55 0.06 5.23 6.41
CA VAL A 55 1.44 5.38 6.88
C VAL A 55 1.65 6.83 7.31
N THR A 56 2.61 7.08 8.19
CA THR A 56 2.97 8.43 8.61
C THR A 56 4.43 8.66 8.25
N ASP A 57 4.74 9.80 7.65
CA ASP A 57 6.12 10.18 7.37
C ASP A 57 6.82 10.79 8.59
N ASP A 58 8.12 11.05 8.48
CA ASP A 58 8.95 11.69 9.49
C ASP A 58 8.51 13.11 9.87
N THR A 59 7.71 13.78 9.05
CA THR A 59 7.11 15.09 9.35
C THR A 59 5.81 14.99 10.14
N GLY A 60 5.28 13.77 10.33
CA GLY A 60 4.00 13.52 10.98
C GLY A 60 2.80 13.59 10.03
N VAL A 61 3.02 13.75 8.72
CA VAL A 61 1.94 13.75 7.72
C VAL A 61 1.51 12.32 7.44
N ALA A 62 0.19 12.11 7.44
CA ALA A 62 -0.40 10.80 7.15
C ALA A 62 -0.66 10.64 5.65
N TRP A 63 -0.17 9.53 5.09
CA TRP A 63 -0.34 9.14 3.69
C TRP A 63 -1.15 7.86 3.57
N LEU A 64 -1.79 7.66 2.41
CA LEU A 64 -2.44 6.41 2.03
C LEU A 64 -1.61 5.67 0.98
N CYS A 65 -1.21 4.45 1.29
CA CYS A 65 -0.50 3.56 0.37
C CYS A 65 -1.43 2.46 -0.14
N LYS A 66 -1.58 2.37 -1.47
CA LYS A 66 -2.29 1.26 -2.13
C LYS A 66 -1.29 0.17 -2.48
N LEU A 67 -1.48 -1.03 -1.93
CA LEU A 67 -0.68 -2.21 -2.24
C LEU A 67 -1.44 -3.09 -3.24
N PRO A 68 -0.97 -3.26 -4.49
CA PRO A 68 -1.65 -4.09 -5.47
C PRO A 68 -1.59 -5.57 -5.05
N LYS A 69 -2.74 -6.25 -5.16
CA LYS A 69 -2.85 -7.70 -4.88
C LYS A 69 -2.31 -8.55 -6.03
N ARG A 70 -2.27 -7.98 -7.24
CA ARG A 70 -1.87 -8.66 -8.47
C ARG A 70 -1.01 -7.73 -9.34
N ARG A 71 -0.03 -8.29 -10.03
CA ARG A 71 0.90 -7.52 -10.89
C ARG A 71 0.19 -6.79 -12.03
N GLN A 72 -0.93 -7.30 -12.53
CA GLN A 72 -1.70 -6.66 -13.61
C GLN A 72 -2.35 -5.33 -13.18
N VAL A 73 -2.45 -5.05 -11.87
CA VAL A 73 -3.05 -3.82 -11.33
C VAL A 73 -2.08 -2.64 -11.40
N GLU A 74 -0.75 -2.89 -11.40
CA GLU A 74 0.27 -1.83 -11.37
C GLU A 74 0.14 -0.80 -12.51
N PRO A 75 -0.07 -1.17 -13.78
CA PRO A 75 -0.23 -0.19 -14.86
C PRO A 75 -1.42 0.74 -14.65
N TRP A 76 -2.52 0.22 -14.09
CA TRP A 76 -3.70 1.02 -13.79
C TRP A 76 -3.45 2.01 -12.64
N LEU A 77 -2.79 1.58 -11.56
CA LEU A 77 -2.40 2.47 -10.46
C LEU A 77 -1.47 3.59 -10.92
N ARG A 78 -0.52 3.30 -11.82
CA ARG A 78 0.34 4.34 -12.42
C ARG A 78 -0.45 5.34 -13.25
N LYS A 79 -1.45 4.88 -14.01
CA LYS A 79 -2.34 5.74 -14.78
C LYS A 79 -3.20 6.60 -13.85
N GLU A 80 -3.73 6.02 -12.77
CA GLU A 80 -4.47 6.76 -11.74
C GLU A 80 -3.60 7.87 -11.13
N ALA A 81 -2.36 7.54 -10.70
CA ALA A 81 -1.42 8.53 -10.16
C ALA A 81 -1.17 9.67 -11.15
N ALA A 82 -0.90 9.36 -12.42
CA ALA A 82 -0.67 10.38 -13.45
C ALA A 82 -1.90 11.28 -13.70
N ILE A 83 -3.12 10.75 -13.59
CA ILE A 83 -4.35 11.55 -13.71
C ILE A 83 -4.48 12.49 -12.51
N LEU A 84 -4.23 11.99 -11.29
CA LEU A 84 -4.30 12.80 -10.07
C LEU A 84 -3.26 13.92 -10.09
N ASP A 85 -2.04 13.63 -10.53
CA ASP A 85 -0.97 14.63 -10.68
C ASP A 85 -1.35 15.72 -11.70
N ALA A 86 -2.09 15.38 -12.75
CA ALA A 86 -2.56 16.36 -13.74
C ALA A 86 -3.71 17.25 -13.22
N LEU A 87 -4.34 16.90 -12.10
CA LEU A 87 -5.44 17.65 -11.48
C LEU A 87 -4.98 18.49 -10.27
N ALA A 88 -3.76 18.29 -9.79
CA ALA A 88 -3.17 18.98 -8.63
C ALA A 88 -2.50 20.31 -9.04
#